data_AF-A0A8S1HWU2-F1
#
_entry.id   AF-A0A8S1HWU2-F1
#
_cell.length_a   1.000
_cell.length_b   1.000
_cell.length_c   1.000
_cell.angle_alpha   90.00
_cell.angle_beta   90.00
_cell.angle_gamma   90.00
#
_symmetry.space_group_name_H-M   'P 1'
#
loop_
_entity.id
_entity.type
_entity.pdbx_description
1 polymer ?
#
loop_
_entity_poly.entity_id
_entity_poly.type
_entity_poly.pdbx_seq_one_letter_code
_entity_poly.pdbx_strand_id
1 'polypeptide(L)'
;EEEVCNQCQATAAQAHQFFASQESFKSAKAVLGEHICSAFGAHNNACNEFANLAIPAVFGELALIFGNTAAACNDLGFCRTGGAPISRPVITQPLASIWQKAGTVQGGQQLMSCFECTLSVDALLEEMTNNRVKQAADLRDVICPKFPSNWTLGCNDFLNQYLPTVLAMTYEQFDGKAVCAKMHTCESKGTFPVAAQTNTKSQGCASCSHMQSFFAENALAFHGHAMEAIRENVCQALPVSYHRLCTRVATNVSGRLLNDFSLAARMGALCPAVC
;
A
#
# COMPACT_ATOMS: atom_id res chain seq x y z
N GLU A 1 -2.33 29.38 -31.00
CA GLU A 1 -2.44 29.35 -29.52
C GLU A 1 -3.88 29.08 -29.08
N GLU A 2 -4.86 29.80 -29.60
CA GLU A 2 -6.29 29.58 -29.29
C GLU A 2 -6.81 28.19 -29.74
N GLU A 3 -6.38 27.73 -30.92
CA GLU A 3 -6.75 26.40 -31.44
C GLU A 3 -6.27 25.24 -30.54
N VAL A 4 -5.05 25.35 -30.00
CA VAL A 4 -4.47 24.34 -29.09
C VAL A 4 -5.23 24.32 -27.76
N CYS A 5 -5.62 25.49 -27.24
CA CYS A 5 -6.46 25.59 -26.05
C CYS A 5 -7.83 24.94 -26.29
N ASN A 6 -8.48 25.22 -27.43
CA ASN A 6 -9.79 24.66 -27.77
C ASN A 6 -9.73 23.14 -27.93
N GLN A 7 -8.69 22.61 -28.58
CA GLN A 7 -8.49 21.17 -28.71
C GLN A 7 -8.28 20.51 -27.35
N CYS A 8 -7.46 21.11 -26.49
CA CYS A 8 -7.30 20.62 -25.13
C CYS A 8 -8.64 20.58 -24.38
N GLN A 9 -9.45 21.64 -24.48
CA GLN A 9 -10.73 21.70 -23.77
C GLN A 9 -11.71 20.63 -24.26
N ALA A 10 -11.73 20.35 -25.57
CA ALA A 10 -12.51 19.26 -26.12
C ALA A 10 -12.05 17.89 -25.59
N THR A 11 -10.74 17.64 -25.52
CA THR A 11 -10.19 16.41 -24.94
C THR A 11 -10.46 16.32 -23.43
N ALA A 12 -10.37 17.43 -22.70
CA ALA A 12 -10.71 17.49 -21.27
C ALA A 12 -12.20 17.16 -21.04
N ALA A 13 -13.10 17.61 -21.92
CA ALA A 13 -14.51 17.24 -21.83
C ALA A 13 -14.73 15.73 -22.02
N GLN A 14 -13.99 15.08 -22.91
CA GLN A 14 -14.03 13.62 -23.06
C GLN A 14 -13.48 12.91 -21.81
N ALA A 15 -12.38 13.42 -21.25
CA ALA A 15 -11.83 12.90 -19.99
C ALA A 15 -12.83 13.03 -18.84
N HIS A 16 -13.54 14.16 -18.73
CA HIS A 16 -14.62 14.35 -17.77
C HIS A 16 -15.72 13.28 -17.92
N GLN A 17 -16.20 13.05 -19.15
CA GLN A 17 -17.21 12.02 -19.41
C GLN A 17 -16.74 10.62 -19.01
N PHE A 18 -15.47 10.30 -19.25
CA PHE A 18 -14.87 9.04 -18.82
C PHE A 18 -14.86 8.90 -17.30
N PHE A 19 -14.36 9.91 -16.56
CA PHE A 19 -14.28 9.83 -15.10
C PHE A 19 -15.64 9.95 -14.40
N ALA A 20 -16.63 10.58 -15.04
CA ALA A 20 -18.01 10.63 -14.58
C ALA A 20 -18.79 9.33 -14.87
N SER A 21 -18.25 8.42 -15.69
CA SER A 21 -18.93 7.19 -16.10
C SER A 21 -18.89 6.11 -15.02
N GLN A 22 -20.07 5.58 -14.70
CA GLN A 22 -20.23 4.37 -13.88
C GLN A 22 -19.54 3.14 -14.50
N GLU A 23 -19.47 3.06 -15.83
CA GLU A 23 -18.82 1.96 -16.52
C GLU A 23 -17.30 1.99 -16.28
N SER A 24 -16.68 3.16 -16.50
CA SER A 24 -15.25 3.35 -16.27
C SER A 24 -14.86 3.07 -14.83
N PHE A 25 -15.72 3.45 -13.86
CA PHE A 25 -15.54 3.09 -12.45
C PHE A 25 -15.52 1.57 -12.22
N LYS A 26 -16.50 0.85 -12.77
CA LYS A 26 -16.59 -0.62 -12.64
C LYS A 26 -15.40 -1.32 -13.27
N SER A 27 -14.98 -0.88 -14.45
CA SER A 27 -13.81 -1.42 -15.15
C SER A 27 -12.53 -1.21 -14.34
N ALA A 28 -12.32 -0.01 -13.78
CA ALA A 28 -11.16 0.27 -12.94
C ALA A 28 -11.11 -0.64 -11.71
N LYS A 29 -12.25 -0.83 -11.03
CA LYS A 29 -12.35 -1.75 -9.89
C LYS A 29 -12.07 -3.19 -10.27
N ALA A 30 -12.58 -3.66 -11.40
CA ALA A 30 -12.33 -5.02 -11.88
C ALA A 30 -10.84 -5.26 -12.15
N VAL A 31 -10.20 -4.34 -12.89
CA VAL A 31 -8.76 -4.42 -13.20
C VAL A 31 -7.90 -4.38 -11.94
N LEU A 32 -8.20 -3.48 -11.00
CA LEU A 32 -7.51 -3.42 -9.71
C LEU A 32 -7.67 -4.71 -8.91
N GLY A 33 -8.89 -5.25 -8.83
CA GLY A 33 -9.15 -6.51 -8.14
C GLY A 33 -8.40 -7.69 -8.76
N GLU A 34 -8.46 -7.82 -10.09
CA GLU A 34 -7.93 -8.96 -10.83
C GLU A 34 -6.41 -8.96 -10.93
N HIS A 35 -5.77 -7.80 -11.10
CA HIS A 35 -4.34 -7.72 -11.39
C HIS A 35 -3.49 -7.16 -10.26
N ILE A 36 -4.07 -6.33 -9.39
CA ILE A 36 -3.33 -5.69 -8.31
C ILE A 36 -3.66 -6.42 -7.01
N CYS A 37 -4.92 -6.40 -6.57
CA CYS A 37 -5.29 -6.96 -5.28
C CYS A 37 -5.14 -8.49 -5.21
N SER A 38 -5.33 -9.21 -6.31
CA SER A 38 -5.06 -10.65 -6.36
C SER A 38 -3.60 -11.01 -6.02
N ALA A 39 -2.65 -10.13 -6.37
CA ALA A 39 -1.22 -10.31 -6.08
C ALA A 39 -0.87 -10.12 -4.60
N PHE A 40 -1.78 -9.58 -3.78
CA PHE A 40 -1.58 -9.39 -2.33
C PHE A 40 -1.85 -10.65 -1.51
N GLY A 41 -2.07 -11.82 -2.13
CA GLY A 41 -2.23 -13.10 -1.44
C GLY A 41 -3.32 -13.06 -0.37
N ALA A 42 -2.97 -13.43 0.86
CA ALA A 42 -3.87 -13.38 2.02
C ALA A 42 -4.47 -11.98 2.32
N HIS A 43 -3.87 -10.90 1.81
CA HIS A 43 -4.30 -9.52 2.03
C HIS A 43 -5.14 -8.93 0.89
N ASN A 44 -5.53 -9.74 -0.10
CA ASN A 44 -6.35 -9.29 -1.23
C ASN A 44 -7.65 -8.57 -0.79
N ASN A 45 -8.27 -8.99 0.31
CA ASN A 45 -9.48 -8.40 0.85
C ASN A 45 -9.25 -6.99 1.38
N ALA A 46 -8.14 -6.77 2.09
CA ALA A 46 -7.76 -5.43 2.57
C ALA A 46 -7.46 -4.49 1.40
N CYS A 47 -6.78 -4.99 0.36
CA CYS A 47 -6.54 -4.22 -0.87
C CYS A 47 -7.86 -3.87 -1.57
N ASN A 48 -8.77 -4.84 -1.73
CA ASN A 48 -10.07 -4.62 -2.36
C ASN A 48 -10.90 -3.60 -1.59
N GLU A 49 -10.84 -3.62 -0.26
CA GLU A 49 -11.57 -2.66 0.56
C GLU A 49 -10.97 -1.25 0.47
N PHE A 50 -9.64 -1.14 0.46
CA PHE A 50 -8.99 0.13 0.18
C PHE A 50 -9.34 0.65 -1.21
N ALA A 51 -9.35 -0.21 -2.23
CA ALA A 51 -9.74 0.16 -3.59
C ALA A 51 -11.22 0.62 -3.65
N ASN A 52 -12.12 -0.01 -2.89
CA ASN A 52 -13.52 0.41 -2.78
C ASN A 52 -13.65 1.83 -2.24
N LEU A 53 -12.78 2.23 -1.30
CA LEU A 53 -12.73 3.59 -0.77
C LEU A 53 -12.05 4.55 -1.76
N ALA A 54 -10.95 4.12 -2.38
CA ALA A 54 -10.06 5.02 -3.10
C ALA A 54 -10.55 5.35 -4.52
N ILE A 55 -11.06 4.37 -5.26
CA ILE A 55 -11.47 4.56 -6.66
C ILE A 55 -12.57 5.63 -6.78
N PRO A 56 -13.65 5.64 -5.98
CA PRO A 56 -14.68 6.66 -6.08
C PRO A 56 -14.15 8.08 -5.84
N ALA A 57 -13.24 8.23 -4.86
CA ALA A 57 -12.63 9.51 -4.55
C ALA A 57 -11.77 10.01 -5.72
N VAL A 58 -10.91 9.14 -6.27
CA VAL A 58 -10.08 9.46 -7.44
C VAL A 58 -10.94 9.84 -8.65
N PHE A 59 -11.89 8.99 -9.03
CA PHE A 59 -12.74 9.24 -10.19
C PHE A 59 -13.57 10.52 -10.04
N GLY A 60 -14.15 10.74 -8.86
CA GLY A 60 -14.95 11.93 -8.62
C GLY A 60 -14.12 13.22 -8.67
N GLU A 61 -12.91 13.24 -8.10
CA GLU A 61 -12.03 14.42 -8.19
C GLU A 61 -11.53 14.66 -9.61
N LEU A 62 -11.17 13.61 -10.35
CA LEU A 62 -10.77 13.74 -11.75
C LEU A 62 -11.93 14.23 -12.61
N ALA A 63 -13.15 13.76 -12.38
CA ALA A 63 -14.34 14.28 -13.04
C ALA A 63 -14.53 15.77 -12.74
N LEU A 64 -14.36 16.22 -11.50
CA LEU A 64 -14.45 17.65 -11.14
C LEU A 64 -13.38 18.50 -11.81
N ILE A 65 -12.12 18.02 -11.82
CA ILE A 65 -10.99 18.72 -12.44
C ILE A 65 -11.22 18.88 -13.94
N PHE A 66 -11.51 17.79 -14.65
CA PHE A 66 -11.70 17.82 -16.10
C PHE A 66 -13.06 18.44 -16.52
N GLY A 67 -14.03 18.51 -15.62
CA GLY A 67 -15.29 19.22 -15.85
C GLY A 67 -15.09 20.74 -15.99
N ASN A 68 -14.07 21.31 -15.36
CA ASN A 68 -13.60 22.66 -15.62
C ASN A 68 -12.47 22.63 -16.67
N THR A 69 -12.86 22.37 -17.93
CA THR A 69 -11.95 22.16 -19.06
C THR A 69 -10.93 23.28 -19.23
N ALA A 70 -11.36 24.54 -19.09
CA ALA A 70 -10.49 25.71 -19.21
C ALA A 70 -9.43 25.74 -18.09
N ALA A 71 -9.79 25.45 -16.84
CA ALA A 71 -8.85 25.38 -15.74
C ALA A 71 -7.87 24.21 -15.87
N ALA A 72 -8.37 23.02 -16.24
CA ALA A 72 -7.54 21.83 -16.46
C ALA A 72 -6.51 22.06 -17.58
N CYS A 73 -6.94 22.65 -18.70
CA CYS A 73 -6.06 22.96 -19.84
C CYS A 73 -5.06 24.07 -19.53
N ASN A 74 -5.42 25.00 -18.65
CA ASN A 74 -4.49 25.99 -18.15
C ASN A 74 -3.46 25.38 -17.18
N ASP A 75 -3.85 24.43 -16.33
CA ASP A 75 -2.89 23.71 -15.49
C ASP A 75 -1.90 22.88 -16.32
N LEU A 76 -2.30 22.44 -17.52
CA LEU A 76 -1.45 21.80 -18.51
C LEU A 76 -0.60 22.78 -19.35
N GLY A 77 -0.85 24.09 -19.23
CA GLY A 77 -0.15 25.12 -20.00
C GLY A 77 -0.68 25.34 -21.43
N PHE A 78 -1.80 24.71 -21.81
CA PHE A 78 -2.42 24.87 -23.14
C PHE A 78 -3.32 26.11 -23.26
N CYS A 79 -3.78 26.67 -22.14
CA CYS A 79 -4.63 27.87 -22.10
C CYS A 79 -3.98 28.98 -21.25
N ARG A 80 -4.20 30.26 -21.60
CA ARG A 80 -3.66 31.44 -20.90
C ARG A 80 -4.66 32.12 -19.99
N THR A 81 -5.23 31.39 -19.05
CA THR A 81 -6.00 32.00 -17.95
C THR A 81 -5.12 31.99 -16.70
N GLY A 82 -5.08 33.04 -15.89
CA GLY A 82 -4.36 32.95 -14.60
C GLY A 82 -5.00 31.85 -13.77
N GLY A 83 -4.33 30.70 -13.57
CA GLY A 83 -5.00 29.57 -12.93
C GLY A 83 -5.15 29.77 -11.44
N ALA A 84 -6.22 29.22 -10.87
CA ALA A 84 -6.47 29.31 -9.44
C ALA A 84 -5.25 28.80 -8.64
N PRO A 85 -4.89 29.47 -7.53
CA PRO A 85 -3.84 28.99 -6.64
C PRO A 85 -4.18 27.58 -6.13
N ILE A 86 -3.15 26.76 -5.95
CA ILE A 86 -3.29 25.43 -5.35
C ILE A 86 -3.03 25.58 -3.85
N SER A 87 -4.03 25.28 -3.03
CA SER A 87 -3.87 25.25 -1.57
C SER A 87 -3.10 23.99 -1.17
N ARG A 88 -1.87 24.15 -0.69
CA ARG A 88 -1.04 23.01 -0.28
C ARG A 88 -1.25 22.70 1.20
N PRO A 89 -1.29 21.43 1.60
CA PRO A 89 -1.30 21.09 3.01
C PRO A 89 -0.01 21.58 3.68
N VAL A 90 -0.15 22.09 4.90
CA VAL A 90 0.99 22.57 5.69
C VAL A 90 1.52 21.45 6.56
N ILE A 91 2.84 21.25 6.57
CA ILE A 91 3.49 20.35 7.52
C ILE A 91 3.48 21.04 8.90
N THR A 92 2.73 20.48 9.84
CA THR A 92 2.54 21.06 11.18
C THR A 92 3.54 20.56 12.22
N GLN A 93 4.12 19.38 12.02
CA GLN A 93 5.10 18.76 12.92
C GLN A 93 5.99 17.75 12.17
N PRO A 94 7.22 17.46 12.64
CA PRO A 94 8.09 16.45 12.03
C PRO A 94 7.46 15.05 12.00
N LEU A 95 7.75 14.27 10.96
CA LEU A 95 7.23 12.90 10.84
C LEU A 95 7.65 12.03 12.04
N ALA A 96 8.87 12.19 12.54
CA ALA A 96 9.37 11.50 13.72
C ALA A 96 8.53 11.74 14.99
N SER A 97 8.01 12.96 15.19
CA SER A 97 7.18 13.26 16.37
C SER A 97 5.78 12.66 16.26
N ILE A 98 5.29 12.42 15.04
CA ILE A 98 4.04 11.68 14.79
C ILE A 98 4.27 10.21 15.19
N TRP A 99 5.34 9.59 14.67
CA TRP A 99 5.68 8.19 14.94
C TRP A 99 6.04 7.90 16.40
N GLN A 100 6.62 8.87 17.11
CA GLN A 100 6.86 8.76 18.54
C GLN A 100 5.55 8.62 19.33
N LYS A 101 4.48 9.35 18.95
CA LYS A 101 3.15 9.20 19.56
C LYS A 101 2.51 7.84 19.25
N ALA A 102 2.90 7.20 18.14
CA ALA A 102 2.45 5.86 17.75
C ALA A 102 3.13 4.74 18.55
N GLY A 103 4.10 5.04 19.42
CA GLY A 103 4.93 4.04 20.10
C GLY A 103 5.96 3.37 19.18
N THR A 104 6.19 3.92 17.99
CA THR A 104 7.13 3.40 16.96
C THR A 104 8.49 4.09 16.98
N VAL A 105 8.75 4.97 17.96
CA VAL A 105 10.08 5.60 18.14
C VAL A 105 10.40 5.67 19.62
N GLN A 106 11.50 5.03 20.04
CA GLN A 106 12.03 5.14 21.41
C GLN A 106 13.51 5.55 21.34
N GLY A 107 13.90 6.59 22.08
CA GLY A 107 15.30 7.04 22.15
C GLY A 107 15.91 7.50 20.81
N GLY A 108 15.10 7.94 19.85
CA GLY A 108 15.56 8.36 18.52
C GLY A 108 15.77 7.22 17.51
N GLN A 109 15.45 5.98 17.87
CA GLN A 109 15.40 4.85 16.94
C GLN A 109 13.97 4.59 16.50
N GLN A 110 13.76 4.47 15.19
CA GLN A 110 12.49 4.02 14.62
C GLN A 110 12.34 2.52 14.96
N LEU A 111 11.48 2.25 15.91
CA LEU A 111 11.01 0.91 16.21
C LEU A 111 9.93 0.60 15.19
N MET A 112 10.20 -0.38 14.31
CA MET A 112 9.10 -1.07 13.62
C MET A 112 8.04 -1.42 14.68
N SER A 113 6.76 -1.21 14.41
CA SER A 113 5.74 -1.64 15.38
C SER A 113 5.70 -3.17 15.43
N CYS A 114 5.24 -3.73 16.56
CA CYS A 114 4.98 -5.18 16.64
C CYS A 114 4.08 -5.66 15.49
N PHE A 115 3.10 -4.83 15.11
CA PHE A 115 2.20 -5.08 13.99
C PHE A 115 2.94 -5.12 12.64
N GLU A 116 3.72 -4.10 12.32
CA GLU A 116 4.48 -4.01 11.07
C GLU A 116 5.47 -5.17 10.92
N CYS A 117 6.16 -5.52 12.01
CA CYS A 117 7.07 -6.64 12.01
C CYS A 117 6.33 -7.96 11.77
N THR A 118 5.26 -8.20 12.53
CA THR A 118 4.49 -9.45 12.41
C THR A 118 3.96 -9.60 11.00
N LEU A 119 3.34 -8.55 10.46
CA LEU A 119 2.84 -8.52 9.08
C LEU A 119 3.94 -8.79 8.05
N SER A 120 5.11 -8.17 8.21
CA SER A 120 6.23 -8.33 7.28
C SER A 120 6.81 -9.75 7.32
N VAL A 121 6.92 -10.33 8.51
CA VAL A 121 7.42 -11.70 8.68
C VAL A 121 6.40 -12.71 8.17
N ASP A 122 5.11 -12.54 8.45
CA ASP A 122 4.07 -13.44 7.96
C ASP A 122 4.01 -13.42 6.43
N ALA A 123 4.07 -12.23 5.81
CA ALA A 123 4.13 -12.10 4.35
C ALA A 123 5.40 -12.74 3.76
N LEU A 124 6.54 -12.61 4.43
CA LEU A 124 7.78 -13.28 4.02
C LEU A 124 7.66 -14.81 4.09
N LEU A 125 7.09 -15.35 5.18
CA LEU A 125 6.90 -16.79 5.34
C LEU A 125 5.95 -17.36 4.29
N GLU A 126 4.88 -16.63 3.96
CA GLU A 126 3.96 -16.98 2.88
C GLU A 126 4.69 -17.00 1.52
N GLU A 127 5.44 -15.95 1.20
CA GLU A 127 6.23 -15.85 -0.05
C GLU A 127 7.25 -17.00 -0.15
N MET A 128 7.96 -17.31 0.93
CA MET A 128 8.94 -18.40 0.97
C MET A 128 8.24 -19.76 0.79
N THR A 129 7.08 -19.96 1.39
CA THR A 129 6.28 -21.18 1.25
C THR A 129 5.74 -21.34 -0.16
N ASN A 130 5.24 -20.28 -0.77
CA ASN A 130 4.73 -20.28 -2.15
C ASN A 130 5.85 -20.54 -3.17
N ASN A 131 7.04 -19.97 -2.93
CA ASN A 131 8.20 -20.14 -3.80
C ASN A 131 9.06 -21.38 -3.50
N ARG A 132 8.65 -22.27 -2.58
CA ARG A 132 9.43 -23.45 -2.15
C ARG A 132 9.95 -24.34 -3.29
N VAL A 133 9.21 -24.49 -4.38
CA VAL A 133 9.63 -25.30 -5.54
C VAL A 133 10.80 -24.65 -6.27
N LYS A 134 10.72 -23.33 -6.46
CA LYS A 134 11.80 -22.55 -7.07
C LYS A 134 13.03 -22.56 -6.18
N GLN A 135 12.86 -22.35 -4.87
CA GLN A 135 13.96 -22.42 -3.90
C GLN A 135 14.64 -23.79 -3.90
N ALA A 136 13.87 -24.88 -4.00
CA ALA A 136 14.43 -26.22 -4.13
C ALA A 136 15.24 -26.41 -5.41
N ALA A 137 14.75 -25.87 -6.54
CA ALA A 137 15.46 -25.89 -7.81
C ALA A 137 16.77 -25.07 -7.76
N ASP A 138 16.73 -23.86 -7.19
CA ASP A 138 17.90 -23.01 -7.02
C ASP A 138 18.95 -23.71 -6.14
N LEU A 139 18.53 -24.35 -5.05
CA LEU A 139 19.44 -25.07 -4.15
C LEU A 139 20.04 -26.32 -4.83
N ARG A 140 19.23 -27.03 -5.62
CA ARG A 140 19.69 -28.16 -6.44
C ARG A 140 20.78 -27.73 -7.41
N ASP A 141 20.56 -26.64 -8.14
CA ASP A 141 21.49 -26.16 -9.16
C ASP A 141 22.82 -25.69 -8.55
N VAL A 142 22.83 -25.33 -7.25
CA VAL A 142 24.04 -25.00 -6.50
C VAL A 142 24.72 -26.23 -5.90
N ILE A 143 23.96 -27.21 -5.39
CA ILE A 143 24.49 -28.33 -4.60
C ILE A 143 24.84 -29.53 -5.48
N CYS A 144 23.95 -29.95 -6.37
CA CYS A 144 24.10 -31.21 -7.11
C CYS A 144 25.30 -31.23 -8.07
N PRO A 145 25.74 -30.12 -8.67
CA PRO A 145 26.99 -30.10 -9.45
C PRO A 145 28.26 -30.32 -8.64
N LYS A 146 28.20 -30.18 -7.31
CA LYS A 146 29.35 -30.42 -6.41
C LYS A 146 29.54 -31.90 -6.09
N PHE A 147 28.56 -32.75 -6.41
CA PHE A 147 28.67 -34.20 -6.23
C PHE A 147 29.40 -34.86 -7.42
N PRO A 148 30.02 -36.02 -7.21
CA PRO A 148 30.50 -36.86 -8.30
C PRO A 148 29.38 -37.13 -9.32
N SER A 149 29.74 -37.24 -10.61
CA SER A 149 28.77 -37.33 -11.71
C SER A 149 27.77 -38.49 -11.57
N ASN A 150 28.15 -39.58 -10.91
CA ASN A 150 27.27 -40.73 -10.65
C ASN A 150 26.20 -40.46 -9.58
N TRP A 151 26.27 -39.34 -8.85
CA TRP A 151 25.32 -38.96 -7.79
C TRP A 151 24.44 -37.78 -8.19
N THR A 152 24.78 -37.05 -9.26
CA THR A 152 24.07 -35.84 -9.69
C THR A 152 22.59 -36.10 -9.97
N LEU A 153 22.27 -37.23 -10.65
CA LEU A 153 20.88 -37.58 -10.96
C LEU A 153 20.07 -37.84 -9.67
N GLY A 154 20.59 -38.68 -8.78
CA GLY A 154 19.93 -38.97 -7.49
C GLY A 154 19.81 -37.73 -6.59
N CYS A 155 20.80 -36.83 -6.61
CA CYS A 155 20.74 -35.55 -5.93
C CYS A 155 19.62 -34.66 -6.48
N ASN A 156 19.51 -34.57 -7.81
CA ASN A 156 18.46 -33.78 -8.47
C ASN A 156 17.07 -34.30 -8.10
N ASP A 157 16.86 -35.61 -8.19
CA ASP A 157 15.59 -36.24 -7.85
C ASP A 157 15.23 -36.01 -6.38
N PHE A 158 16.20 -36.20 -5.48
CA PHE A 158 15.99 -36.00 -4.05
C PHE A 158 15.59 -34.56 -3.72
N LEU A 159 16.31 -33.57 -4.23
CA LEU A 159 16.00 -32.17 -3.95
C LEU A 159 14.72 -31.71 -4.64
N ASN A 160 14.39 -32.18 -5.84
CA ASN A 160 13.13 -31.83 -6.49
C ASN A 160 11.92 -32.42 -5.74
N GLN A 161 12.05 -33.64 -5.21
CA GLN A 161 10.91 -34.36 -4.67
C GLN A 161 10.68 -34.09 -3.18
N TYR A 162 11.74 -33.96 -2.39
CA TYR A 162 11.61 -33.88 -0.93
C TYR A 162 11.83 -32.46 -0.39
N LEU A 163 12.74 -31.69 -1.00
CA LEU A 163 13.09 -30.37 -0.47
C LEU A 163 11.92 -29.38 -0.44
N PRO A 164 11.00 -29.31 -1.44
CA PRO A 164 9.84 -28.42 -1.35
C PRO A 164 9.01 -28.64 -0.09
N THR A 165 8.75 -29.91 0.25
CA THR A 165 7.98 -30.28 1.45
C THR A 165 8.75 -29.94 2.73
N VAL A 166 10.05 -30.21 2.76
CA VAL A 166 10.92 -29.85 3.90
C VAL A 166 10.94 -28.34 4.12
N LEU A 167 11.02 -27.55 3.04
CA LEU A 167 10.99 -26.09 3.11
C LEU A 167 9.65 -25.59 3.65
N ALA A 168 8.52 -26.09 3.13
CA ALA A 168 7.20 -25.74 3.65
C ALA A 168 7.07 -26.03 5.15
N MET A 169 7.41 -27.25 5.58
CA MET A 169 7.39 -27.64 6.99
C MET A 169 8.36 -26.82 7.85
N THR A 170 9.45 -26.33 7.26
CA THR A 170 10.42 -25.49 7.97
C THR A 170 9.84 -24.09 8.17
N TYR A 171 9.21 -23.50 7.15
CA TYR A 171 8.61 -22.17 7.25
C TYR A 171 7.38 -22.15 8.15
N GLU A 172 6.57 -23.22 8.14
CA GLU A 172 5.42 -23.39 9.04
C GLU A 172 5.79 -23.44 10.54
N GLN A 173 7.07 -23.66 10.87
CA GLN A 173 7.54 -23.60 12.26
C GLN A 173 7.77 -22.19 12.78
N PHE A 174 7.77 -21.18 11.91
CA PHE A 174 7.93 -19.79 12.29
C PHE A 174 6.57 -19.11 12.49
N ASP A 175 6.51 -18.25 13.50
CA ASP A 175 5.37 -17.39 13.80
C ASP A 175 5.86 -15.94 13.77
N GLY A 176 5.22 -15.08 12.98
CA GLY A 176 5.68 -13.70 12.78
C GLY A 176 5.82 -12.94 14.09
N LYS A 177 4.88 -13.12 15.01
CA LYS A 177 4.91 -12.44 16.31
C LYS A 177 6.05 -12.95 17.20
N ALA A 178 6.35 -14.24 17.20
CA ALA A 178 7.47 -14.83 17.93
C ALA A 178 8.82 -14.37 17.38
N VAL A 179 8.97 -14.30 16.06
CA VAL A 179 10.15 -13.72 15.40
C VAL A 179 10.31 -12.25 15.81
N CYS A 180 9.22 -11.49 15.79
CA CYS A 180 9.22 -10.08 16.15
C CYS A 180 9.45 -9.80 17.64
N ALA A 181 9.06 -10.72 18.52
CA ALA A 181 9.44 -10.69 19.93
C ALA A 181 10.95 -10.92 20.11
N LYS A 182 11.57 -11.77 19.29
CA LYS A 182 13.03 -11.95 19.27
C LYS A 182 13.77 -10.75 18.67
N MET A 183 13.13 -10.03 17.76
CA MET A 183 13.63 -8.75 17.24
C MET A 183 13.38 -7.56 18.18
N HIS A 184 12.87 -7.82 19.40
CA HIS A 184 12.53 -6.79 20.40
C HIS A 184 11.52 -5.75 19.91
N THR A 185 10.75 -6.12 18.89
CA THR A 185 9.75 -5.28 18.23
C THR A 185 8.35 -5.52 18.81
N CYS A 186 8.13 -6.72 19.36
CA CYS A 186 6.99 -7.08 20.19
C CYS A 186 7.42 -7.31 21.64
N GLU A 187 6.54 -7.03 22.62
CA GLU A 187 6.81 -7.37 24.02
C GLU A 187 7.04 -8.88 24.17
N SER A 188 8.18 -9.25 24.76
CA SER A 188 8.53 -10.64 25.03
C SER A 188 7.77 -11.16 26.24
N LYS A 189 6.56 -11.70 26.05
CA LYS A 189 5.94 -12.56 27.08
C LYS A 189 6.49 -13.98 26.98
N GLY A 190 7.70 -14.18 27.50
CA GLY A 190 8.21 -15.48 27.93
C GLY A 190 8.62 -16.49 26.84
N THR A 191 9.53 -17.38 27.22
CA THR A 191 9.94 -18.60 26.50
C THR A 191 8.76 -19.38 25.93
N PHE A 192 8.94 -19.97 24.74
CA PHE A 192 7.99 -20.85 24.03
C PHE A 192 6.98 -21.55 24.96
N PRO A 193 5.68 -21.35 24.67
CA PRO A 193 4.76 -22.45 24.64
C PRO A 193 4.20 -22.58 23.22
N VAL A 194 4.42 -23.75 22.62
CA VAL A 194 3.52 -24.27 21.60
C VAL A 194 2.16 -24.43 22.28
N ALA A 195 1.30 -23.45 22.10
CA ALA A 195 -0.10 -23.52 22.45
C ALA A 195 -0.86 -22.87 21.31
N ALA A 196 -1.70 -23.66 20.63
CA ALA A 196 -2.72 -23.13 19.73
C ALA A 196 -3.55 -22.11 20.52
N GLN A 197 -3.34 -20.81 20.28
CA GLN A 197 -4.16 -19.78 20.92
C GLN A 197 -5.37 -19.48 20.06
N THR A 198 -6.49 -20.02 20.54
CA THR A 198 -7.86 -19.66 20.20
C THR A 198 -8.16 -18.22 20.63
N ASN A 199 -7.76 -17.23 19.83
CA ASN A 199 -8.48 -15.98 19.51
C ASN A 199 -7.54 -14.92 18.88
N THR A 200 -7.02 -15.20 17.68
CA THR A 200 -6.30 -14.20 16.86
C THR A 200 -7.17 -12.98 16.52
N LYS A 201 -8.50 -13.15 16.43
CA LYS A 201 -9.46 -12.07 16.17
C LYS A 201 -9.51 -10.98 17.25
N SER A 202 -9.50 -11.32 18.54
CA SER A 202 -9.65 -10.32 19.61
C SER A 202 -8.39 -9.45 19.76
N GLN A 203 -7.20 -10.03 19.57
CA GLN A 203 -5.95 -9.27 19.59
C GLN A 203 -5.77 -8.41 18.32
N GLY A 204 -6.17 -8.93 17.16
CA GLY A 204 -6.20 -8.16 15.90
C GLY A 204 -7.14 -6.96 16.00
N CYS A 205 -8.33 -7.16 16.57
CA CYS A 205 -9.34 -6.10 16.73
C CYS A 205 -8.85 -4.95 17.63
N ALA A 206 -8.21 -5.25 18.76
CA ALA A 206 -7.66 -4.23 19.65
C ALA A 206 -6.53 -3.43 18.99
N SER A 207 -5.65 -4.12 18.26
CA SER A 207 -4.54 -3.49 17.54
C SER A 207 -5.03 -2.62 16.39
N CYS A 208 -5.99 -3.11 15.61
CA CYS A 208 -6.61 -2.35 14.53
C CYS A 208 -7.33 -1.11 15.07
N SER A 209 -8.11 -1.24 16.15
CA SER A 209 -8.82 -0.12 16.75
C SER A 209 -7.86 0.97 17.24
N HIS A 210 -6.74 0.59 17.86
CA HIS A 210 -5.71 1.54 18.27
C HIS A 210 -5.11 2.28 17.08
N MET A 211 -4.76 1.56 16.03
CA MET A 211 -4.16 2.15 14.83
C MET A 211 -5.16 3.05 14.08
N GLN A 212 -6.43 2.65 14.02
CA GLN A 212 -7.51 3.45 13.46
C GLN A 212 -7.66 4.80 14.19
N SER A 213 -7.68 4.79 15.53
CA SER A 213 -7.73 6.01 16.33
C SER A 213 -6.49 6.88 16.13
N PHE A 214 -5.30 6.28 16.12
CA PHE A 214 -4.07 7.00 15.89
C PHE A 214 -4.05 7.73 14.53
N PHE A 215 -4.44 7.05 13.45
CA PHE A 215 -4.53 7.69 12.14
C PHE A 215 -5.64 8.76 12.09
N ALA A 216 -6.79 8.55 12.74
CA ALA A 216 -7.85 9.55 12.80
C ALA A 216 -7.40 10.85 13.49
N GLU A 217 -6.58 10.74 14.54
CA GLU A 217 -6.04 11.89 15.27
C GLU A 217 -4.90 12.60 14.52
N ASN A 218 -4.12 11.85 13.72
CA ASN A 218 -2.92 12.37 13.06
C ASN A 218 -3.06 12.54 11.53
N ALA A 219 -4.26 12.35 10.98
CA ALA A 219 -4.51 12.36 9.53
C ALA A 219 -3.93 13.61 8.84
N LEU A 220 -4.26 14.81 9.33
CA LEU A 220 -3.78 16.07 8.74
C LEU A 220 -2.25 16.20 8.79
N ALA A 221 -1.62 15.72 9.85
CA ALA A 221 -0.16 15.75 9.98
C ALA A 221 0.49 14.80 8.96
N PHE A 222 -0.07 13.60 8.77
CA PHE A 222 0.37 12.68 7.72
C PHE A 222 0.12 13.23 6.31
N HIS A 223 -0.99 13.93 6.10
CA HIS A 223 -1.34 14.52 4.80
C HIS A 223 -0.25 15.45 4.28
N GLY A 224 0.26 16.33 5.13
CA GLY A 224 1.33 17.26 4.79
C GLY A 224 2.57 16.56 4.27
N HIS A 225 3.04 15.55 5.02
CA HIS A 225 4.23 14.77 4.63
C HIS A 225 4.00 13.94 3.37
N ALA A 226 2.83 13.29 3.26
CA ALA A 226 2.49 12.50 2.08
C ALA A 226 2.44 13.37 0.81
N MET A 227 1.83 14.55 0.90
CA MET A 227 1.75 15.47 -0.23
C MET A 227 3.11 16.05 -0.63
N GLU A 228 3.98 16.32 0.33
CA GLU A 228 5.33 16.75 0.04
C GLU A 228 6.13 15.65 -0.70
N ALA A 229 6.02 14.41 -0.23
CA ALA A 229 6.65 13.26 -0.89
C ALA A 229 6.12 13.04 -2.31
N ILE A 230 4.80 13.14 -2.54
CA ILE A 230 4.20 13.03 -3.88
C ILE A 230 4.72 14.14 -4.79
N ARG A 231 4.81 15.37 -4.28
CA ARG A 231 5.26 16.50 -5.07
C ARG A 231 6.70 16.31 -5.54
N GLU A 232 7.60 15.94 -4.63
CA GLU A 232 9.04 15.76 -4.90
C GLU A 232 9.32 14.50 -5.73
N ASN A 233 8.68 13.37 -5.41
CA ASN A 233 9.05 12.08 -6.03
C ASN A 233 8.18 11.69 -7.23
N VAL A 234 6.98 12.27 -7.36
CA VAL A 234 6.05 11.94 -8.45
C VAL A 234 5.87 13.12 -9.37
N CYS A 235 5.38 14.26 -8.86
CA CYS A 235 5.03 15.38 -9.74
C CYS A 235 6.26 16.01 -10.39
N GLN A 236 7.37 16.19 -9.67
CA GLN A 236 8.60 16.74 -10.24
C GLN A 236 9.27 15.80 -11.26
N ALA A 237 9.06 14.49 -11.15
CA ALA A 237 9.59 13.51 -12.08
C ALA A 237 8.86 13.55 -13.45
N LEU A 238 7.68 14.15 -13.51
CA LEU A 238 6.93 14.34 -14.76
C LEU A 238 7.50 15.49 -15.60
N PRO A 239 7.18 15.59 -16.90
CA PRO A 239 7.48 16.78 -17.68
C PRO A 239 6.84 18.03 -17.06
N VAL A 240 7.50 19.18 -17.20
CA VAL A 240 7.13 20.45 -16.55
C VAL A 240 5.66 20.85 -16.83
N SER A 241 5.15 20.55 -18.02
CA SER A 241 3.75 20.79 -18.40
C SER A 241 2.73 20.06 -17.51
N TYR A 242 3.11 18.95 -16.87
CA TYR A 242 2.23 18.16 -16.01
C TYR A 242 2.39 18.48 -14.53
N HIS A 243 3.45 19.19 -14.11
CA HIS A 243 3.74 19.45 -12.69
C HIS A 243 2.54 20.05 -11.95
N ARG A 244 1.91 21.06 -12.57
CA ARG A 244 0.80 21.79 -11.96
C ARG A 244 -0.48 20.96 -11.92
N LEU A 245 -0.83 20.29 -13.02
CA LEU A 245 -1.98 19.38 -13.04
C LEU A 245 -1.78 18.23 -12.04
N CYS A 246 -0.61 17.61 -12.01
CA CYS A 246 -0.26 16.56 -11.05
C CYS A 246 -0.44 17.04 -9.60
N THR A 247 0.11 18.22 -9.28
CA THR A 247 -0.02 18.79 -7.93
C THR A 247 -1.49 19.02 -7.56
N ARG A 248 -2.31 19.56 -8.49
CA ARG A 248 -3.74 19.78 -8.24
C ARG A 248 -4.49 18.47 -8.03
N VAL A 249 -4.29 17.49 -8.91
CA VAL A 249 -4.89 16.16 -8.81
C VAL A 249 -4.50 15.53 -7.47
N ALA A 250 -3.21 15.49 -7.15
CA ALA A 250 -2.73 14.89 -5.92
C ALA A 250 -3.30 15.58 -4.67
N THR A 251 -3.32 16.91 -4.63
CA THR A 251 -3.89 17.67 -3.50
C THR A 251 -5.39 17.41 -3.32
N ASN A 252 -6.16 17.45 -4.39
CA ASN A 252 -7.62 17.26 -4.31
C ASN A 252 -7.98 15.82 -3.93
N VAL A 253 -7.37 14.85 -4.62
CA VAL A 253 -7.60 13.42 -4.38
C VAL A 253 -7.19 13.05 -2.95
N SER A 254 -5.98 13.44 -2.51
CA SER A 254 -5.52 13.14 -1.16
C SER A 254 -6.39 13.78 -0.09
N GLY A 255 -6.86 15.02 -0.29
CA GLY A 255 -7.75 15.69 0.64
C GLY A 255 -9.09 14.97 0.79
N ARG A 256 -9.68 14.53 -0.33
CA ARG A 256 -10.92 13.75 -0.31
C ARG A 256 -10.73 12.39 0.35
N LEU A 257 -9.70 11.64 -0.05
CA LEU A 257 -9.36 10.34 0.55
C LEU A 257 -9.15 10.45 2.05
N LEU A 258 -8.45 11.48 2.50
CA LEU A 258 -8.21 11.73 3.90
C LEU A 258 -9.50 12.00 4.67
N ASN A 259 -10.40 12.80 4.10
CA ASN A 259 -11.71 13.05 4.70
C ASN A 259 -12.52 11.75 4.80
N ASP A 260 -12.63 11.00 3.70
CA ASP A 260 -13.39 9.75 3.63
C ASP A 260 -12.82 8.71 4.62
N PHE A 261 -11.50 8.56 4.66
CA PHE A 261 -10.81 7.67 5.59
C PHE A 261 -10.98 8.11 7.05
N SER A 262 -10.84 9.40 7.35
CA SER A 262 -11.03 9.93 8.71
C SER A 262 -12.45 9.70 9.21
N LEU A 263 -13.44 9.80 8.31
CA LEU A 263 -14.84 9.52 8.63
C LEU A 263 -15.05 8.03 8.91
N ALA A 264 -14.55 7.16 8.02
CA ALA A 264 -14.61 5.71 8.21
C ALA A 264 -13.92 5.28 9.52
N ALA A 265 -12.77 5.86 9.83
CA ALA A 265 -12.04 5.62 11.07
C ALA A 265 -12.84 6.06 12.31
N ARG A 266 -13.48 7.23 12.28
CA ARG A 266 -14.34 7.69 13.39
C ARG A 266 -15.57 6.81 13.58
N MET A 267 -16.08 6.22 12.49
CA MET A 267 -17.24 5.34 12.50
C MET A 267 -16.93 3.89 12.89
N GLY A 268 -15.67 3.54 13.15
CA GLY A 268 -15.32 2.14 13.44
C GLY A 268 -15.28 1.22 12.22
N ALA A 269 -15.36 1.78 11.01
CA ALA A 269 -15.61 1.02 9.79
C ALA A 269 -14.34 0.45 9.13
N LEU A 270 -13.14 0.74 9.64
CA LEU A 270 -11.88 0.25 9.04
C LEU A 270 -11.43 -1.10 9.59
N CYS A 271 -11.86 -1.45 10.81
CA CYS A 271 -11.48 -2.69 11.48
C CYS A 271 -12.45 -3.90 11.40
N PRO A 272 -13.64 -3.87 10.78
CA PRO A 272 -14.61 -4.99 10.86
C PRO A 272 -14.24 -6.23 10.05
N ALA A 273 -13.12 -6.23 9.32
CA ALA A 273 -12.54 -7.45 8.72
C ALA A 273 -11.53 -8.14 9.66
N VAL A 274 -11.03 -7.41 10.66
CA VAL A 274 -10.00 -7.86 11.62
C VAL A 274 -10.63 -8.15 13.00
N CYS A 275 -11.65 -7.36 13.37
CA CYS A 275 -12.70 -7.69 14.31
C CYS A 275 -13.71 -8.64 13.61
#